data_AF-Q50058-F1
#
_entry.id   AF-Q50058-F1
#
_cell.length_a   1.000
_cell.length_b   1.000
_cell.length_c   1.000
_cell.angle_alpha   90.00
_cell.angle_beta   90.00
_cell.angle_gamma   90.00
#
_symmetry.space_group_name_H-M   'P 1'
#
loop_
_entity.id
_entity.type
_entity.pdbx_description
1 polymer ?
#
loop_
_entity_poly.entity_id
_entity_poly.type
_entity_poly.pdbx_seq_one_letter_code
_entity_poly.pdbx_strand_id
1 'polypeptide(L)'
;MSAQLVRAPGVIAVDGTRRVIVYLHRGAFLADGAKSDGKLVQTLSNFADSAFLVVNYRLLPKHSIGMALEDCYDIYRWLWLRGYNPGRLCLAGDSTGGYLALVCVQRLQEEGEEPAALVVISPFLQLAKECKQAHPNKYVLHA
;
A
#
# COMPACT_ATOMS: atom_id res chain seq x y z
N MET A 1 1.72 15.56 2.71
CA MET A 1 1.44 14.25 2.09
C MET A 1 0.35 14.40 1.05
N SER A 2 0.41 13.70 -0.08
CA SER A 2 -0.63 13.70 -1.12
C SER A 2 -1.01 12.27 -1.51
N ALA A 3 -2.20 12.10 -2.08
CA ALA A 3 -2.65 10.84 -2.63
C ALA A 3 -3.47 11.10 -3.90
N GLN A 4 -3.53 10.10 -4.77
CA GLN A 4 -4.31 10.14 -6.00
C GLN A 4 -5.49 9.16 -5.90
N LEU A 5 -6.70 9.67 -6.05
CA LEU A 5 -7.87 8.82 -6.19
C LEU A 5 -7.95 8.27 -7.62
N VAL A 6 -7.95 6.95 -7.75
CA VAL A 6 -8.09 6.24 -9.02
C VAL A 6 -9.38 5.42 -8.96
N ARG A 7 -10.18 5.53 -10.02
CA ARG A 7 -11.46 4.84 -10.16
C ARG A 7 -11.64 4.42 -11.62
N ALA A 8 -11.97 3.16 -11.87
CA ALA A 8 -12.31 2.69 -13.20
C ALA A 8 -13.66 3.27 -13.68
N PRO A 9 -13.88 3.41 -15.00
CA PRO A 9 -15.20 3.74 -15.54
C PRO A 9 -16.27 2.77 -15.03
N GLY A 10 -17.42 3.30 -14.59
CA GLY A 10 -18.54 2.48 -14.09
C GLY A 10 -18.52 2.16 -12.59
N VAL A 11 -17.35 2.22 -11.93
CA VAL A 11 -17.27 2.07 -10.46
C VAL A 11 -17.92 3.29 -9.81
N ILE A 12 -18.75 3.09 -8.79
CA ILE A 12 -19.51 4.18 -8.14
C ILE A 12 -18.55 5.15 -7.42
N ALA A 13 -18.91 6.44 -7.38
CA ALA A 13 -18.13 7.46 -6.70
C ALA A 13 -18.06 7.21 -5.19
N VAL A 14 -16.98 7.67 -4.57
CA VAL A 14 -16.78 7.51 -3.13
C VAL A 14 -17.58 8.60 -2.40
N ASP A 15 -18.59 8.18 -1.62
CA ASP A 15 -19.52 9.05 -0.89
C ASP A 15 -19.44 8.85 0.64
N GLY A 16 -18.43 8.13 1.13
CA GLY A 16 -18.27 7.78 2.55
C GLY A 16 -18.97 6.48 2.97
N THR A 17 -19.87 5.92 2.15
CA THR A 17 -20.57 4.66 2.46
C THR A 17 -19.91 3.43 1.83
N ARG A 18 -19.08 3.66 0.81
CA ARG A 18 -18.44 2.64 -0.02
C ARG A 18 -17.05 2.26 0.49
N ARG A 19 -16.59 1.08 0.05
CA ARG A 19 -15.24 0.62 0.34
C ARG A 19 -14.22 1.47 -0.41
N VAL A 20 -13.12 1.77 0.26
CA VAL A 20 -11.95 2.44 -0.31
C VAL A 20 -10.74 1.59 -0.03
N ILE A 21 -9.90 1.42 -1.05
CA ILE A 21 -8.66 0.66 -0.94
C ILE A 21 -7.51 1.66 -0.92
N VAL A 22 -6.81 1.76 0.22
CA VAL A 22 -5.56 2.50 0.33
C VAL A 22 -4.47 1.67 -0.32
N TYR A 23 -3.89 2.16 -1.41
CA TYR A 23 -2.90 1.43 -2.20
C TYR A 23 -1.51 2.01 -2.04
N LEU A 24 -0.57 1.16 -1.65
CA LEU A 24 0.83 1.49 -1.44
C LEU A 24 1.62 0.86 -2.60
N HIS A 25 2.23 1.71 -3.42
CA HIS A 25 2.87 1.30 -4.66
C HIS A 25 4.22 0.59 -4.46
N ARG A 26 4.74 -0.02 -5.52
CA ARG A 26 6.11 -0.56 -5.59
C ARG A 26 7.15 0.56 -5.75
N GLY A 27 8.41 0.17 -5.93
CA GLY A 27 9.45 1.10 -6.40
C GLY A 27 10.72 1.15 -5.54
N ALA A 28 10.96 0.11 -4.73
CA ALA A 28 12.18 -0.01 -3.93
C ALA A 28 12.43 1.17 -2.96
N PHE A 29 11.37 1.91 -2.61
CA PHE A 29 11.42 3.19 -1.89
C PHE A 29 12.19 4.31 -2.60
N LEU A 30 12.57 4.13 -3.87
CA LEU A 30 13.46 5.01 -4.63
C LEU A 30 12.81 5.62 -5.87
N ALA A 31 11.91 4.86 -6.49
CA ALA A 31 11.28 5.21 -7.74
C ALA A 31 9.78 4.89 -7.68
N ASP A 32 9.07 5.29 -8.73
CA ASP A 32 7.62 5.19 -8.88
C ASP A 32 6.80 6.04 -7.92
N GLY A 33 5.70 6.57 -8.44
CA GLY A 33 4.68 7.29 -7.69
C GLY A 33 3.31 6.91 -8.24
N ALA A 34 2.24 7.51 -7.73
CA ALA A 34 0.86 7.15 -8.11
C ALA A 34 0.57 7.15 -9.62
N LYS A 35 1.39 7.86 -10.42
CA LYS A 35 1.29 7.90 -11.88
C LYS A 35 1.80 6.63 -12.57
N SER A 36 2.82 5.96 -12.05
CA SER A 36 3.44 4.79 -12.69
C SER A 36 2.50 3.58 -12.69
N ASP A 37 1.70 3.42 -11.63
CA ASP A 37 0.81 2.26 -11.45
C ASP A 37 -0.61 2.50 -11.98
N GLY A 38 -0.87 3.62 -12.66
CA GLY A 38 -2.22 4.04 -13.03
C GLY A 38 -3.04 2.99 -13.80
N LYS A 39 -2.42 2.25 -14.73
CA LYS A 39 -3.08 1.17 -15.47
C LYS A 39 -3.41 -0.04 -14.57
N LEU A 40 -2.44 -0.47 -13.75
CA LEU A 40 -2.64 -1.59 -12.83
C LEU A 40 -3.74 -1.25 -11.82
N VAL A 41 -3.65 -0.10 -11.18
CA VAL A 41 -4.62 0.36 -10.18
C VAL A 41 -6.00 0.55 -10.80
N GLN A 42 -6.09 1.03 -12.04
CA GLN A 42 -7.38 1.12 -12.73
C GLN A 42 -7.97 -0.26 -13.04
N THR A 43 -7.16 -1.23 -13.45
CA THR A 43 -7.60 -2.62 -13.61
C THR A 43 -8.07 -3.21 -12.29
N LEU A 44 -7.32 -3.02 -11.19
CA LEU A 44 -7.70 -3.47 -9.85
C LEU A 44 -8.98 -2.80 -9.38
N SER A 45 -9.14 -1.50 -9.62
CA SER A 45 -10.37 -0.74 -9.31
C SER A 45 -11.59 -1.35 -10.01
N ASN A 46 -11.45 -1.72 -11.27
CA ASN A 46 -12.52 -2.37 -12.04
C ASN A 46 -12.90 -3.74 -11.45
N PHE A 47 -11.91 -4.58 -11.13
CA PHE A 47 -12.17 -5.91 -10.56
C PHE A 47 -12.71 -5.88 -9.14
N ALA A 48 -12.26 -4.93 -8.31
CA ALA A 48 -12.67 -4.80 -6.92
C ALA A 48 -14.00 -4.03 -6.75
N ASP A 49 -14.53 -3.43 -7.83
CA ASP A 49 -15.64 -2.48 -7.81
C ASP A 49 -15.48 -1.43 -6.70
N SER A 50 -14.28 -0.84 -6.63
CA SER A 50 -13.90 0.07 -5.55
C SER A 50 -12.89 1.10 -6.02
N ALA A 51 -12.91 2.27 -5.38
CA ALA A 51 -11.92 3.30 -5.63
C ALA A 51 -10.63 3.02 -4.85
N PHE A 52 -9.51 3.32 -5.49
CA PHE A 52 -8.18 3.17 -4.93
C PHE A 52 -7.61 4.53 -4.61
N LEU A 53 -7.17 4.73 -3.38
CA LEU A 53 -6.42 5.90 -2.96
C LEU A 53 -4.94 5.56 -2.96
N VAL A 54 -4.24 5.94 -4.03
CA VAL A 54 -2.82 5.66 -4.20
C VAL A 54 -2.00 6.70 -3.45
N VAL A 55 -1.21 6.25 -2.48
CA VAL A 55 -0.49 7.13 -1.56
C VAL A 55 0.83 7.56 -2.17
N ASN A 56 1.09 8.86 -2.27
CA ASN A 56 2.41 9.37 -2.64
C ASN A 56 3.27 9.52 -1.38
N TYR A 57 3.72 8.40 -0.83
CA TYR A 57 4.57 8.39 0.36
C TYR A 57 5.98 8.90 0.03
N ARG A 58 6.66 9.45 1.04
CA ARG A 58 8.02 9.98 0.93
C ARG A 58 9.04 8.89 0.55
N LEU A 59 9.98 9.23 -0.32
CA LEU A 59 10.96 8.30 -0.89
C LEU A 59 12.40 8.58 -0.41
N LEU A 60 13.22 7.53 -0.43
CA LEU A 60 14.67 7.60 -0.27
C LEU A 60 15.32 8.34 -1.45
N PRO A 61 16.55 8.87 -1.27
CA PRO A 61 17.28 8.96 -0.01
C PRO A 61 16.87 10.18 0.84
N LYS A 62 16.00 11.07 0.32
CA LYS A 62 15.62 12.32 0.99
C LYS A 62 14.85 12.10 2.29
N HIS A 63 14.13 10.98 2.40
CA HIS A 63 13.32 10.62 3.55
C HIS A 63 13.52 9.15 3.92
N SER A 64 13.40 8.83 5.20
CA SER A 64 13.56 7.46 5.69
C SER A 64 12.33 6.60 5.37
N ILE A 65 12.50 5.27 5.43
CA ILE A 65 11.36 4.32 5.33
C ILE A 65 10.34 4.56 6.46
N GLY A 66 10.80 5.00 7.64
CA GLY A 66 9.90 5.40 8.73
C GLY A 66 9.00 6.56 8.34
N MET A 67 9.52 7.57 7.64
CA MET A 67 8.71 8.69 7.14
C MET A 67 7.70 8.24 6.08
N ALA A 68 8.05 7.25 5.24
CA ALA A 68 7.11 6.64 4.30
C ALA A 68 5.98 5.91 5.03
N LEU A 69 6.30 5.19 6.10
CA LEU A 69 5.31 4.52 6.96
C LEU A 69 4.37 5.51 7.63
N GLU A 70 4.89 6.62 8.18
CA GLU A 70 4.04 7.69 8.73
C GLU A 70 3.05 8.21 7.70
N ASP A 71 3.48 8.42 6.45
CA ASP A 71 2.56 8.86 5.39
C ASP A 71 1.45 7.81 5.12
N CYS A 72 1.80 6.52 5.12
CA CYS A 72 0.83 5.45 4.90
C CYS A 72 -0.17 5.31 6.06
N TYR A 73 0.26 5.56 7.28
CA TYR A 73 -0.59 5.56 8.47
C TYR A 73 -1.48 6.82 8.50
N ASP A 74 -0.91 8.00 8.27
CA ASP A 74 -1.61 9.28 8.28
C ASP A 74 -2.76 9.33 7.26
N ILE A 75 -2.58 8.73 6.08
CA ILE A 75 -3.64 8.73 5.05
C ILE A 75 -4.80 7.82 5.42
N TYR A 76 -4.52 6.68 6.07
CA TYR A 76 -5.55 5.78 6.58
C TYR A 76 -6.36 6.48 7.67
N ARG A 77 -5.66 7.10 8.64
CA ARG A 77 -6.27 7.90 9.70
C ARG A 77 -7.07 9.08 9.17
N TRP A 78 -6.56 9.74 8.14
CA TRP A 78 -7.26 10.83 7.49
C TRP A 78 -8.60 10.37 6.90
N LEU A 79 -8.66 9.20 6.25
CA LEU A 79 -9.93 8.63 5.79
C LEU A 79 -10.88 8.35 6.95
N TRP A 80 -10.39 7.79 8.05
CA TRP A 80 -11.23 7.55 9.23
C TRP A 80 -11.81 8.85 9.79
N LEU A 81 -10.99 9.90 9.96
CA LEU A 81 -11.42 11.23 10.42
C LEU A 81 -12.40 11.91 9.45
N ARG A 82 -12.41 11.52 8.18
CA ARG A 82 -13.37 11.98 7.17
C ARG A 82 -14.71 11.22 7.23
N GLY A 83 -14.89 10.31 8.18
CA GLY A 83 -16.12 9.56 8.42
C GLY A 83 -16.19 8.22 7.70
N TYR A 84 -15.10 7.75 7.08
CA TYR A 84 -15.07 6.40 6.51
C TYR A 84 -15.02 5.36 7.62
N ASN A 85 -15.92 4.39 7.57
CA ASN A 85 -15.94 3.28 8.51
C ASN A 85 -14.69 2.40 8.32
N PRO A 86 -13.90 2.08 9.37
CA PRO A 86 -12.73 1.20 9.26
C PRO A 86 -13.03 -0.17 8.64
N GLY A 87 -14.22 -0.73 8.90
CA GLY A 87 -14.73 -1.96 8.26
C GLY A 87 -15.07 -1.81 6.77
N ARG A 88 -14.77 -0.66 6.16
CA ARG A 88 -14.84 -0.39 4.72
C ARG A 88 -13.49 0.05 4.14
N LEU A 89 -12.46 0.22 4.97
CA LEU A 89 -11.13 0.61 4.52
C LEU A 89 -10.24 -0.61 4.40
N CYS A 90 -9.74 -0.88 3.20
CA CYS A 90 -8.75 -1.95 2.98
C CYS A 90 -7.37 -1.32 2.75
N LEU A 91 -6.31 -2.02 3.17
CA LEU A 91 -4.95 -1.72 2.72
C LEU A 91 -4.54 -2.72 1.64
N ALA A 92 -3.88 -2.22 0.61
CA ALA A 92 -3.28 -3.04 -0.44
C ALA A 92 -1.90 -2.52 -0.81
N GLY A 93 -0.99 -3.41 -1.20
CA GLY A 93 0.29 -2.97 -1.75
C GLY A 93 1.10 -4.08 -2.38
N ASP A 94 2.08 -3.69 -3.20
CA ASP A 94 2.92 -4.61 -3.96
C ASP A 94 4.42 -4.38 -3.72
N SER A 95 5.19 -5.47 -3.60
CA SER A 95 6.62 -5.41 -3.30
C SER A 95 6.93 -4.56 -2.05
N THR A 96 7.62 -3.42 -2.20
CA THR A 96 7.87 -2.47 -1.10
C THR A 96 6.59 -1.84 -0.54
N GLY A 97 5.58 -1.65 -1.37
CA GLY A 97 4.25 -1.23 -0.92
C GLY A 97 3.57 -2.30 -0.07
N GLY A 98 3.81 -3.59 -0.38
CA GLY A 98 3.35 -4.70 0.45
C GLY A 98 4.01 -4.72 1.84
N TYR A 99 5.30 -4.38 1.91
CA TYR A 99 5.99 -4.17 3.19
C TYR A 99 5.36 -3.03 4.00
N LEU A 100 5.15 -1.87 3.37
CA LEU A 100 4.52 -0.72 4.04
C LEU A 100 3.10 -1.06 4.51
N ALA A 101 2.34 -1.83 3.73
CA ALA A 101 0.98 -2.22 4.07
C ALA A 101 0.97 -3.11 5.31
N LEU A 102 1.86 -4.12 5.37
CA LEU A 102 1.99 -5.00 6.52
C LEU A 102 2.37 -4.24 7.80
N VAL A 103 3.41 -3.40 7.73
CA VAL A 103 3.88 -2.66 8.90
C VAL A 103 2.83 -1.62 9.35
N CYS A 104 2.10 -1.01 8.40
CA CYS A 104 1.00 -0.11 8.73
C CYS A 104 -0.15 -0.84 9.43
N VAL A 105 -0.53 -2.04 8.97
CA VAL A 105 -1.56 -2.84 9.64
C VAL A 105 -1.11 -3.27 11.02
N GLN A 106 0.14 -3.68 11.18
CA GLN A 106 0.68 -4.02 12.51
C GLN A 106 0.55 -2.83 13.48
N ARG A 107 0.93 -1.62 13.05
CA ARG A 107 0.76 -0.42 13.87
C ARG A 107 -0.71 -0.12 14.19
N LEU A 108 -1.61 -0.25 13.22
CA LEU A 108 -3.05 -0.05 13.46
C LEU A 108 -3.56 -1.04 14.53
N GLN A 109 -3.14 -2.31 14.45
CA GLN A 109 -3.52 -3.33 15.42
C GLN A 109 -3.00 -3.03 16.84
N GLU A 110 -1.78 -2.49 16.97
CA GLU A 110 -1.22 -2.04 18.25
C GLU A 110 -2.07 -0.92 18.89
N GLU A 111 -2.84 -0.17 18.10
CA GLU A 111 -3.76 0.88 18.53
C GLU A 111 -5.22 0.42 18.61
N GLY A 112 -5.51 -0.86 18.37
CA GLY A 112 -6.85 -1.44 18.42
C GLY A 112 -7.70 -1.21 17.15
N GLU A 113 -7.05 -0.89 16.03
CA GLU A 113 -7.69 -0.69 14.73
C GLU A 113 -7.40 -1.84 13.78
N GLU A 114 -8.43 -2.24 13.02
CA GLU A 114 -8.31 -3.26 11.99
C GLU A 114 -8.91 -2.78 10.67
N PRO A 115 -8.16 -2.81 9.55
CA PRO A 115 -8.74 -2.60 8.24
C PRO A 115 -9.66 -3.76 7.87
N ALA A 116 -10.62 -3.49 6.99
CA ALA A 116 -11.55 -4.49 6.48
C ALA A 116 -10.85 -5.65 5.75
N ALA A 117 -9.70 -5.39 5.15
CA ALA A 117 -8.84 -6.40 4.51
C ALA A 117 -7.42 -5.85 4.32
N LEU A 118 -6.47 -6.78 4.24
CA LEU A 118 -5.10 -6.55 3.80
C LEU A 118 -4.81 -7.41 2.56
N VAL A 119 -4.33 -6.80 1.49
CA VAL A 119 -3.90 -7.49 0.27
C VAL A 119 -2.45 -7.15 -0.06
N VAL A 120 -1.58 -8.15 -0.10
CA VAL A 120 -0.16 -7.95 -0.43
C VAL A 120 0.28 -8.81 -1.60
N ILE A 121 0.95 -8.19 -2.57
CA ILE A 121 1.46 -8.88 -3.77
C ILE A 121 2.99 -8.92 -3.69
N SER A 122 3.55 -10.13 -3.56
CA SER A 122 5.00 -10.37 -3.49
C SER A 122 5.73 -9.42 -2.53
N PRO A 123 5.31 -9.32 -1.24
CA PRO A 123 5.80 -8.29 -0.34
C PRO A 123 7.31 -8.40 -0.08
N PHE A 124 7.96 -7.24 0.03
CA PHE A 124 9.39 -7.14 0.32
C PHE A 124 9.66 -7.28 1.82
N LEU A 125 9.58 -8.51 2.34
CA LEU A 125 9.61 -8.79 3.80
C LEU A 125 11.00 -8.78 4.44
N GLN A 126 12.06 -8.84 3.64
CA GLN A 126 13.42 -9.02 4.16
C GLN A 126 14.40 -8.03 3.54
N LEU A 127 14.79 -7.05 4.34
CA LEU A 127 15.82 -6.05 4.03
C LEU A 127 17.24 -6.58 4.27
N ALA A 128 17.41 -7.50 5.23
CA ALA A 128 18.72 -8.03 5.61
C ALA A 128 19.23 -9.07 4.58
N LYS A 129 20.46 -8.85 4.09
CA LYS A 129 21.11 -9.71 3.07
C LYS A 129 21.59 -11.06 3.65
N GLU A 130 21.76 -11.14 4.97
CA GLU A 130 22.51 -12.18 5.66
C GLU A 130 21.84 -13.57 5.61
N CYS A 131 20.51 -13.66 5.78
CA CYS A 131 19.84 -14.98 5.77
C CYS A 131 19.75 -15.62 4.37
N LYS A 132 19.79 -14.85 3.27
CA LYS A 132 19.73 -15.42 1.91
C LYS A 132 20.98 -16.21 1.54
N GLN A 133 22.14 -15.90 2.12
CA GLN A 133 23.41 -16.57 1.82
C GLN A 133 23.51 -17.99 2.41
N ALA A 134 22.70 -18.30 3.42
CA ALA A 134 22.66 -19.61 4.08
C ALA A 134 21.64 -20.59 3.44
N HIS A 135 20.81 -20.13 2.50
CA HIS A 135 19.77 -20.97 1.90
C HIS A 135 20.35 -21.90 0.81
N PRO A 136 19.96 -23.18 0.74
CA PRO A 136 20.51 -24.15 -0.23
C PRO A 136 20.32 -23.75 -1.70
N ASN A 137 19.32 -22.92 -2.03
CA ASN A 137 19.06 -22.40 -3.38
C ASN A 137 19.80 -21.10 -3.74
N LYS A 138 20.91 -20.77 -3.06
CA LYS A 138 21.67 -19.53 -3.30
C LYS A 138 22.30 -19.37 -4.70
N TYR A 139 22.25 -20.40 -5.55
CA TYR A 139 22.87 -20.42 -6.88
C TYR A 139 21.88 -20.41 -8.06
N VAL A 140 20.57 -20.28 -7.84
CA VAL A 140 19.57 -20.40 -8.93
C VAL A 140 19.40 -19.10 -9.75
N LEU A 141 20.28 -18.12 -9.61
CA LEU A 141 20.24 -16.85 -10.37
C LEU A 141 21.51 -16.63 -11.18
N HIS A 142 21.87 -17.60 -12.01
CA HIS A 142 22.71 -17.38 -13.18
C HIS A 142 22.11 -18.19 -14.34
N ALA A 143 21.28 -17.53 -15.14
CA ALA A 143 20.93 -17.91 -16.50
C ALA A 143 20.86 -16.62 -17.32
#